data_AF-A0A1X1ZIV7-F1
#
_entry.id   AF-A0A1X1ZIV7-F1
#
_cell.length_a   1.000
_cell.length_b   1.000
_cell.length_c   1.000
_cell.angle_alpha   90.00
_cell.angle_beta   90.00
_cell.angle_gamma   90.00
#
_symmetry.space_group_name_H-M   'P 1'
#
loop_
_entity.id
_entity.type
_entity.pdbx_description
1 polymer ?
#
loop_
_entity_poly.entity_id
_entity_poly.type
_entity_poly.pdbx_seq_one_letter_code
_entity_poly.pdbx_strand_id
1 'polypeptide(L)'
;MSDYTAMFTDAELRTLATAPGDRAAAALDHGDVDGARDTAKNNINKHFVLRDIYVSWNALTLGYIEREFGSAALTDAISAALATIARPWAEWFRNGVSREAVSSLAMIFRMDAGELAAVEEDEDTIVLVSEQWAAARADAIPGAPDLRLVTSEIERLCCQWLGYPPFVFEAGTGGAPLRLTIHKDPLNIPATVFERLGMPRDEARIGAAFSVSGALLFDEDEREAMCHPALVLALTAIDAGDFDLARRHFALSKTEWYPAHHFARDLIAALTGWIYEHHGVEHCWESVEQCYNRPAMGPMMAQVAQIPMRERVIMLADLFHQHGMKYTMTEMEGGVRMHTAPCGSGGRLIDEGAYAPPKGLPIVRGKGVETFSLDEMPVYCMHCPATNKLVLESDGPYFLLVEPGLKDGRITGHCDFYVFHSEADVPQAMYDRVGVTRPSAVTNGA
;
A
#
# COMPACT_ATOMS: atom_id res chain seq x y z
N MET A 1 -40.66 12.14 14.57
CA MET A 1 -39.82 12.39 13.41
C MET A 1 -38.57 13.04 13.97
N SER A 2 -37.45 12.33 13.91
CA SER A 2 -36.15 12.85 14.37
C SER A 2 -35.82 14.09 13.54
N ASP A 3 -35.53 15.23 14.19
CA ASP A 3 -34.97 16.43 13.56
C ASP A 3 -33.50 16.18 13.22
N TYR A 4 -33.27 15.22 12.33
CA TYR A 4 -31.93 14.92 11.83
C TYR A 4 -31.47 16.08 10.93
N THR A 5 -30.40 16.76 11.35
CA THR A 5 -29.74 17.81 10.58
C THR A 5 -28.51 17.20 9.93
N ALA A 6 -28.48 17.17 8.59
CA ALA A 6 -27.35 16.66 7.84
C ALA A 6 -26.07 17.45 8.16
N MET A 7 -24.99 16.73 8.44
CA MET A 7 -23.67 17.28 8.70
C MET A 7 -22.98 17.74 7.41
N PHE A 8 -23.28 17.10 6.28
CA PHE A 8 -22.75 17.41 4.96
C PHE A 8 -23.86 17.67 3.95
N THR A 9 -23.60 18.57 3.02
CA THR A 9 -24.39 18.69 1.79
C THR A 9 -23.96 17.62 0.78
N ASP A 10 -24.85 17.26 -0.15
CA ASP A 10 -24.51 16.35 -1.25
C ASP A 10 -23.32 16.85 -2.09
N ALA A 11 -23.15 18.17 -2.20
CA ALA A 11 -22.03 18.77 -2.92
C ALA A 11 -20.70 18.56 -2.18
N GLU A 12 -20.70 18.68 -0.85
CA GLU A 12 -19.53 18.38 -0.03
C GLU A 12 -19.16 16.90 -0.11
N LEU A 13 -20.14 15.99 -0.02
CA LEU A 13 -19.91 14.55 -0.14
C LEU A 13 -19.33 14.17 -1.52
N ARG A 14 -19.85 14.76 -2.61
CA ARG A 14 -19.27 14.57 -3.94
C ARG A 14 -17.84 15.11 -4.03
N THR A 15 -17.58 16.25 -3.41
CA THR A 15 -16.24 16.84 -3.38
C THR A 15 -15.27 15.96 -2.61
N LEU A 16 -15.66 15.46 -1.44
CA LEU A 16 -14.87 14.51 -0.65
C LEU A 16 -14.60 13.22 -1.40
N ALA A 17 -15.56 12.73 -2.19
CA ALA A 17 -15.38 11.54 -3.03
C ALA A 17 -14.53 11.78 -4.30
N THR A 18 -14.17 13.03 -4.62
CA THR A 18 -13.38 13.36 -5.82
C THR A 18 -11.89 13.41 -5.49
N ALA A 19 -11.09 12.65 -6.25
CA ALA A 19 -9.65 12.55 -6.05
C ALA A 19 -8.98 13.95 -6.07
N PRO A 20 -7.99 14.22 -5.21
CA PRO A 20 -7.34 15.52 -5.15
C PRO A 20 -6.80 16.03 -6.49
N GLY A 21 -6.19 15.15 -7.30
CA GLY A 21 -5.71 15.51 -8.64
C GLY A 21 -6.83 15.96 -9.57
N ASP A 22 -7.99 15.28 -9.55
CA ASP A 22 -9.15 15.68 -10.35
C ASP A 22 -9.73 17.03 -9.89
N ARG A 23 -9.78 17.27 -8.57
CA ARG A 23 -10.20 18.56 -8.01
C ARG A 23 -9.27 19.69 -8.43
N ALA A 24 -7.95 19.47 -8.37
CA ALA A 24 -6.95 20.46 -8.75
C ALA A 24 -6.99 20.76 -10.27
N ALA A 25 -7.14 19.73 -11.11
CA ALA A 25 -7.29 19.90 -12.55
C ALA A 25 -8.57 20.69 -12.90
N ALA A 26 -9.70 20.35 -12.27
CA ALA A 26 -10.96 21.07 -12.48
C ALA A 26 -10.88 22.54 -12.03
N ALA A 27 -10.13 22.84 -10.96
CA ALA A 27 -9.87 24.23 -10.54
C ALA A 27 -9.12 25.01 -11.64
N LEU A 28 -8.08 24.43 -12.26
CA LEU A 28 -7.38 25.05 -13.39
C LEU A 28 -8.30 25.28 -14.60
N ASP A 29 -9.23 24.36 -14.89
CA ASP A 29 -10.18 24.51 -16.00
C ASP A 29 -11.15 25.68 -15.81
N HIS A 30 -11.40 26.07 -14.57
CA HIS A 30 -12.20 27.26 -14.22
C HIS A 30 -11.35 28.52 -14.02
N GLY A 31 -10.03 28.45 -14.21
CA GLY A 31 -9.10 29.56 -13.97
C GLY A 31 -8.78 29.81 -12.48
N ASP A 32 -9.14 28.89 -11.58
CA ASP A 32 -8.84 28.95 -10.16
C ASP A 32 -7.46 28.33 -9.87
N VAL A 33 -6.41 29.10 -10.17
CA VAL A 33 -5.01 28.68 -9.98
C VAL A 33 -4.67 28.50 -8.50
N ASP A 34 -5.20 29.36 -7.63
CA ASP A 34 -4.95 29.29 -6.20
C ASP A 34 -5.59 28.04 -5.58
N GLY A 35 -6.83 27.72 -5.95
CA GLY A 35 -7.51 26.50 -5.52
C GLY A 35 -6.81 25.21 -5.99
N ALA A 36 -6.27 25.21 -7.22
CA ALA A 36 -5.45 24.09 -7.72
C ALA A 36 -4.17 23.93 -6.89
N ARG A 37 -3.48 25.03 -6.61
CA ARG A 37 -2.26 25.07 -5.80
C ARG A 37 -2.50 24.59 -4.38
N ASP A 38 -3.56 25.06 -3.73
CA ASP A 38 -3.90 24.68 -2.36
C ASP A 38 -4.30 23.21 -2.28
N THR A 39 -5.04 22.71 -3.27
CA THR A 39 -5.36 21.29 -3.35
C THR A 39 -4.10 20.45 -3.48
N ALA A 40 -3.16 20.81 -4.35
CA ALA A 40 -1.91 20.08 -4.51
C ALA A 40 -1.09 20.09 -3.21
N LYS A 41 -0.82 21.28 -2.64
CA LYS A 41 -0.03 21.46 -1.42
C LYS A 41 -0.58 20.64 -0.25
N ASN A 42 -1.89 20.68 -0.04
CA ASN A 42 -2.54 19.98 1.07
C ASN A 42 -2.63 18.46 0.87
N ASN A 43 -2.23 17.92 -0.28
CA ASN A 43 -2.27 16.47 -0.55
C ASN A 43 -0.90 15.88 -0.85
N ILE A 44 0.17 16.68 -0.91
CA ILE A 44 1.54 16.18 -0.88
C ILE A 44 1.73 15.34 0.38
N ASN A 45 2.35 14.17 0.23
CA ASN A 45 2.74 13.27 1.32
C ASN A 45 1.60 12.69 2.18
N LYS A 46 0.32 12.95 1.89
CA LYS A 46 -0.79 12.33 2.63
C LYS A 46 -0.75 10.79 2.59
N HIS A 47 -0.15 10.20 1.55
CA HIS A 47 0.05 8.75 1.45
C HIS A 47 0.99 8.17 2.52
N PHE A 48 1.78 8.98 3.22
CA PHE A 48 2.73 8.49 4.24
C PHE A 48 2.06 7.70 5.36
N VAL A 49 0.86 8.10 5.78
CA VAL A 49 0.11 7.35 6.80
C VAL A 49 -0.14 5.91 6.32
N LEU A 50 -0.65 5.74 5.10
CA LEU A 50 -0.92 4.42 4.54
C LEU A 50 0.37 3.64 4.28
N ARG A 51 1.39 4.31 3.76
CA ARG A 51 2.73 3.74 3.56
C ARG A 51 3.29 3.16 4.86
N ASP A 52 3.26 3.93 5.94
CA ASP A 52 3.87 3.54 7.22
C ASP A 52 3.09 2.41 7.90
N ILE A 53 1.77 2.36 7.70
CA ILE A 53 0.94 1.20 8.07
C ILE A 53 1.42 -0.05 7.33
N TYR A 54 1.62 0.02 6.02
CA TYR A 54 2.09 -1.14 5.25
C TYR A 54 3.52 -1.58 5.61
N VAL A 55 4.43 -0.63 5.84
CA VAL A 55 5.79 -0.97 6.31
C VAL A 55 5.71 -1.69 7.65
N SER A 56 4.96 -1.14 8.59
CA SER A 56 4.82 -1.73 9.92
C SER A 56 4.17 -3.10 9.87
N TRP A 57 3.10 -3.24 9.07
CA TRP A 57 2.41 -4.52 8.93
C TRP A 57 3.32 -5.59 8.33
N ASN A 58 4.00 -5.30 7.21
CA ASN A 58 4.93 -6.26 6.61
C ASN A 58 6.09 -6.62 7.56
N ALA A 59 6.71 -5.62 8.20
CA ALA A 59 7.80 -5.84 9.13
C ALA A 59 7.39 -6.70 10.33
N LEU A 60 6.25 -6.39 10.94
CA LEU A 60 5.74 -7.14 12.09
C LEU A 60 5.26 -8.54 11.70
N THR A 61 4.72 -8.75 10.50
CA THR A 61 4.35 -10.09 10.02
C THR A 61 5.57 -10.96 9.79
N LEU A 62 6.65 -10.42 9.24
CA LEU A 62 7.93 -11.14 9.15
C LEU A 62 8.47 -11.46 10.55
N GLY A 63 8.40 -10.52 11.50
CA GLY A 63 8.78 -10.77 12.90
C GLY A 63 7.90 -11.81 13.61
N TYR A 64 6.61 -11.87 13.28
CA TYR A 64 5.71 -12.93 13.75
C TYR A 64 6.18 -14.29 13.23
N ILE A 65 6.45 -14.42 11.93
CA ILE A 65 6.91 -15.68 11.33
C ILE A 65 8.23 -16.13 11.98
N GLU A 66 9.21 -15.24 12.15
CA GLU A 66 10.48 -15.60 12.78
C GLU A 66 10.29 -16.03 14.24
N ARG A 67 9.49 -15.29 15.01
CA ARG A 67 9.30 -15.57 16.44
C ARG A 67 8.52 -16.86 16.68
N GLU A 68 7.46 -17.10 15.92
CA GLU A 68 6.57 -18.26 16.14
C GLU A 68 7.07 -19.51 15.42
N PHE A 69 7.75 -19.37 14.27
CA PHE A 69 8.11 -20.50 13.40
C PHE A 69 9.61 -20.60 13.07
N GLY A 70 10.43 -19.64 13.51
CA GLY A 70 11.88 -19.64 13.37
C GLY A 70 12.41 -19.04 12.06
N SER A 71 13.71 -18.73 12.02
CA SER A 71 14.34 -18.05 10.88
C SER A 71 14.33 -18.85 9.56
N ALA A 72 14.23 -20.19 9.63
CA ALA A 72 14.05 -21.04 8.45
C ALA A 72 12.68 -20.81 7.79
N ALA A 73 11.61 -20.74 8.59
CA ALA A 73 10.27 -20.40 8.12
C ALA A 73 10.22 -18.98 7.57
N LEU A 74 10.91 -18.03 8.21
CA LEU A 74 11.04 -16.65 7.69
C LEU A 74 11.62 -16.65 6.27
N THR A 75 12.72 -17.38 6.06
CA THR A 75 13.40 -17.43 4.75
C THR A 75 12.49 -18.04 3.68
N ASP A 76 11.80 -19.14 4.02
CA ASP A 76 10.85 -19.81 3.13
C ASP A 76 9.68 -18.90 2.77
N ALA A 77 9.07 -18.25 3.77
CA ALA A 77 7.93 -17.35 3.57
C ALA A 77 8.27 -16.15 2.67
N ILE A 78 9.44 -15.51 2.87
CA ILE A 78 9.90 -14.40 2.03
C ILE A 78 10.07 -14.87 0.58
N SER A 79 10.75 -16.01 0.37
CA SER A 79 10.96 -16.57 -0.98
C SER A 79 9.63 -16.92 -1.65
N ALA A 80 8.71 -17.58 -0.94
CA ALA A 80 7.40 -17.97 -1.47
C ALA A 80 6.54 -16.74 -1.84
N ALA A 81 6.52 -15.73 -0.96
CA ALA A 81 5.77 -14.51 -1.19
C ALA A 81 6.32 -13.71 -2.38
N LEU A 82 7.64 -13.48 -2.44
CA LEU A 82 8.23 -12.68 -3.51
C LEU A 82 8.21 -13.36 -4.87
N ALA A 83 8.25 -14.70 -4.92
CA ALA A 83 8.22 -15.43 -6.18
C ALA A 83 6.96 -15.14 -7.03
N THR A 84 5.84 -14.83 -6.37
CA THR A 84 4.58 -14.48 -7.04
C THR A 84 4.44 -12.99 -7.37
N ILE A 85 5.17 -12.12 -6.67
CA ILE A 85 4.93 -10.66 -6.70
C ILE A 85 6.02 -9.90 -7.44
N ALA A 86 7.29 -10.26 -7.26
CA ALA A 86 8.43 -9.49 -7.77
C ALA A 86 8.71 -9.74 -9.26
N ARG A 87 8.19 -10.84 -9.82
CA ARG A 87 8.50 -11.23 -11.20
C ARG A 87 8.15 -10.16 -12.24
N PRO A 88 6.94 -9.56 -12.25
CA PRO A 88 6.61 -8.50 -13.21
C PRO A 88 7.64 -7.35 -13.26
N TRP A 89 8.26 -7.02 -12.13
CA TRP A 89 9.29 -5.98 -12.07
C TRP A 89 10.60 -6.44 -12.66
N ALA A 90 11.02 -7.68 -12.37
CA ALA A 90 12.18 -8.29 -13.00
C ALA A 90 12.01 -8.34 -14.53
N GLU A 91 10.80 -8.63 -15.02
CA GLU A 91 10.53 -8.73 -16.45
C GLU A 91 10.70 -7.40 -17.21
N TRP A 92 10.59 -6.23 -16.54
CA TRP A 92 10.93 -4.94 -17.16
C TRP A 92 12.39 -4.87 -17.63
N PHE A 93 13.26 -5.63 -16.98
CA PHE A 93 14.69 -5.66 -17.27
C PHE A 93 15.12 -6.90 -18.07
N ARG A 94 14.19 -7.77 -18.51
CA ARG A 94 14.55 -9.03 -19.21
C ARG A 94 15.52 -8.79 -20.38
N ASN A 95 15.32 -7.70 -21.12
CA ASN A 95 16.10 -7.37 -22.30
C ASN A 95 17.19 -6.32 -22.03
N GLY A 96 17.52 -6.03 -20.76
CA GLY A 96 18.43 -4.95 -20.37
C GLY A 96 17.69 -3.72 -19.83
N VAL A 97 18.42 -2.61 -19.70
CA VAL A 97 17.92 -1.37 -19.10
C VAL A 97 17.16 -0.53 -20.13
N SER A 98 15.95 -0.07 -19.77
CA SER A 98 15.19 0.92 -20.55
C SER A 98 14.81 2.13 -19.70
N ARG A 99 14.46 3.23 -20.36
CA ARG A 99 13.98 4.44 -19.69
C ARG A 99 12.72 4.15 -18.88
N GLU A 100 11.78 3.40 -19.43
CA GLU A 100 10.52 3.06 -18.77
C GLU A 100 10.73 2.20 -17.52
N ALA A 101 11.67 1.25 -17.56
CA ALA A 101 11.99 0.39 -16.42
C ALA A 101 12.59 1.21 -15.27
N VAL A 102 13.54 2.10 -15.57
CA VAL A 102 14.16 2.98 -14.57
C VAL A 102 13.15 3.97 -14.01
N SER A 103 12.36 4.65 -14.84
CA SER A 103 11.34 5.60 -14.37
C SER A 103 10.26 4.93 -13.51
N SER A 104 9.87 3.68 -13.84
CA SER A 104 8.91 2.91 -13.03
C SER A 104 9.50 2.55 -11.67
N LEU A 105 10.78 2.20 -11.62
CA LEU A 105 11.49 1.91 -10.37
C LEU A 105 11.66 3.18 -9.52
N ALA A 106 12.07 4.29 -10.14
CA ALA A 106 12.14 5.60 -9.48
C ALA A 106 10.79 6.02 -8.89
N MET A 107 9.68 5.78 -9.60
CA MET A 107 8.34 6.00 -9.08
C MET A 107 8.04 5.14 -7.85
N ILE A 108 8.41 3.84 -7.83
CA ILE A 108 8.23 3.00 -6.64
C ILE A 108 9.00 3.56 -5.44
N PHE A 109 10.29 3.86 -5.62
CA PHE A 109 11.15 4.30 -4.52
C PHE A 109 10.85 5.71 -4.05
N ARG A 110 10.51 6.66 -4.91
CA ARG A 110 10.08 7.99 -4.47
C ARG A 110 8.77 7.94 -3.68
N MET A 111 7.86 7.04 -4.07
CA MET A 111 6.59 6.89 -3.36
C MET A 111 6.80 6.22 -1.99
N ASP A 112 7.72 5.28 -1.90
CA ASP A 112 8.16 4.74 -0.62
C ASP A 112 8.88 5.81 0.24
N ALA A 113 9.82 6.57 -0.32
CA ALA A 113 10.63 7.50 0.46
C ALA A 113 9.96 8.86 0.72
N GLY A 114 8.98 9.23 -0.10
CA GLY A 114 8.48 10.59 -0.27
C GLY A 114 9.15 11.35 -1.41
N GLU A 115 10.47 11.21 -1.53
CA GLU A 115 11.28 11.76 -2.60
C GLU A 115 12.56 10.92 -2.72
N LEU A 116 13.19 10.94 -3.90
CA LEU A 116 14.57 10.45 -4.03
C LEU A 116 15.51 11.60 -3.68
N ALA A 117 16.57 11.31 -2.93
CA ALA A 117 17.61 12.29 -2.65
C ALA A 117 18.41 12.63 -3.93
N ALA A 118 18.56 11.66 -4.83
CA ALA A 118 19.16 11.86 -6.14
C ALA A 118 18.78 10.73 -7.11
N VAL A 119 18.82 11.05 -8.40
CA VAL A 119 18.99 10.09 -9.49
C VAL A 119 20.32 10.40 -10.16
N GLU A 120 21.32 9.56 -9.91
CA GLU A 120 22.67 9.70 -10.47
C GLU A 120 22.77 8.86 -11.74
N GLU A 121 23.48 9.35 -12.76
CA GLU A 121 23.69 8.60 -14.00
C GLU A 121 25.06 8.92 -14.60
N ASP A 122 25.80 7.88 -14.98
CA ASP A 122 27.02 7.97 -15.77
C ASP A 122 26.95 7.05 -17.00
N GLU A 123 28.06 6.80 -17.69
CA GLU A 123 28.08 5.95 -18.88
C GLU A 123 27.76 4.48 -18.58
N ASP A 124 27.91 4.01 -17.34
CA ASP A 124 27.83 2.58 -16.98
C ASP A 124 26.66 2.25 -16.06
N THR A 125 26.17 3.22 -15.29
CA THR A 125 25.21 2.99 -14.22
C THR A 125 24.17 4.10 -14.09
N ILE A 126 23.05 3.73 -13.48
CA ILE A 126 22.06 4.66 -12.92
C ILE A 126 21.88 4.29 -11.45
N VAL A 127 21.92 5.27 -10.54
CA VAL A 127 21.75 5.03 -9.10
C VAL A 127 20.56 5.82 -8.58
N LEU A 128 19.59 5.13 -8.01
CA LEU A 128 18.50 5.77 -7.26
C LEU A 128 18.92 5.86 -5.79
N VAL A 129 18.92 7.08 -5.23
CA VAL A 129 19.34 7.33 -3.85
C VAL A 129 18.12 7.69 -3.00
N SER A 130 17.91 6.97 -1.91
CA SER A 130 16.74 7.14 -1.03
C SER A 130 17.13 7.09 0.44
N GLU A 131 16.94 8.18 1.17
CA GLU A 131 17.27 8.28 2.60
C GLU A 131 16.25 7.58 3.50
N GLN A 132 14.96 7.78 3.19
CA GLN A 132 13.86 7.37 4.05
C GLN A 132 13.19 6.12 3.51
N TRP A 133 13.91 5.11 3.03
CA TRP A 133 13.28 3.91 2.46
C TRP A 133 12.69 2.96 3.52
N ALA A 134 11.83 2.03 3.08
CA ALA A 134 11.06 1.13 3.95
C ALA A 134 11.90 0.39 5.01
N ALA A 135 13.08 -0.16 4.64
CA ALA A 135 13.89 -0.90 5.59
C ALA A 135 14.51 0.00 6.66
N ALA A 136 14.96 1.21 6.30
CA ALA A 136 15.44 2.18 7.28
C ALA A 136 14.34 2.59 8.28
N ARG A 137 13.09 2.72 7.82
CA ARG A 137 11.96 2.97 8.73
C ARG A 137 11.64 1.76 9.60
N ALA A 138 11.75 0.55 9.05
CA ALA A 138 11.51 -0.68 9.80
C ALA A 138 12.56 -0.96 10.89
N ASP A 139 13.79 -0.45 10.76
CA ASP A 139 14.81 -0.53 11.82
C ASP A 139 14.33 0.11 13.14
N ALA A 140 13.37 1.04 13.09
CA ALA A 140 12.78 1.68 14.26
C ALA A 140 11.63 0.86 14.90
N ILE A 141 11.23 -0.26 14.29
CA ILE A 141 10.09 -1.08 14.75
C ILE A 141 10.60 -2.19 15.67
N PRO A 142 10.26 -2.18 16.97
CA PRO A 142 10.75 -3.18 17.91
C PRO A 142 10.33 -4.61 17.51
N GLY A 143 11.30 -5.51 17.43
CA GLY A 143 11.07 -6.93 17.12
C GLY A 143 10.81 -7.23 15.63
N ALA A 144 10.92 -6.24 14.75
CA ALA A 144 10.95 -6.48 13.32
C ALA A 144 12.32 -7.08 12.90
N PRO A 145 12.35 -8.08 12.00
CA PRO A 145 13.58 -8.54 11.40
C PRO A 145 14.08 -7.50 10.39
N ASP A 146 15.32 -7.68 9.93
CA ASP A 146 15.90 -6.80 8.91
C ASP A 146 15.13 -6.94 7.58
N LEU A 147 14.39 -5.89 7.19
CA LEU A 147 13.67 -5.87 5.92
C LEU A 147 14.57 -5.95 4.69
N ARG A 148 15.90 -5.76 4.83
CA ARG A 148 16.86 -5.95 3.74
C ARG A 148 16.94 -7.42 3.27
N LEU A 149 16.40 -8.35 4.05
CA LEU A 149 16.19 -9.74 3.61
C LEU A 149 15.24 -9.80 2.40
N VAL A 150 14.21 -8.95 2.36
CA VAL A 150 13.26 -8.87 1.23
C VAL A 150 13.99 -8.43 -0.04
N THR A 151 14.81 -7.39 0.03
CA THR A 151 15.54 -6.90 -1.15
C THR A 151 16.60 -7.88 -1.64
N SER A 152 17.33 -8.52 -0.71
CA SER A 152 18.30 -9.57 -1.06
C SER A 152 17.62 -10.74 -1.77
N GLU A 153 16.42 -11.11 -1.33
CA GLU A 153 15.64 -12.16 -1.96
C GLU A 153 15.11 -11.76 -3.35
N ILE A 154 14.69 -10.49 -3.54
CA ILE A 154 14.33 -9.98 -4.88
C ILE A 154 15.53 -10.10 -5.84
N GLU A 155 16.74 -9.71 -5.42
CA GLU A 155 17.94 -9.85 -6.24
C GLU A 155 18.20 -11.33 -6.59
N ARG A 156 18.09 -12.22 -5.61
CA ARG A 156 18.27 -13.67 -5.80
C ARG A 156 17.27 -14.25 -6.80
N LEU A 157 16.00 -13.86 -6.71
CA LEU A 157 14.95 -14.28 -7.64
C LEU A 157 15.18 -13.72 -9.05
N CYS A 158 15.66 -12.47 -9.18
CA CYS A 158 16.06 -11.92 -10.47
C CYS A 158 17.19 -12.74 -11.11
N CYS A 159 18.21 -13.15 -10.34
CA CYS A 159 19.24 -14.07 -10.82
C CYS A 159 18.64 -15.39 -11.34
N GLN A 160 17.63 -15.94 -10.66
CA GLN A 160 16.97 -17.17 -11.11
C GLN A 160 16.18 -16.99 -12.41
N TRP A 161 15.45 -15.87 -12.56
CA TRP A 161 14.55 -15.63 -13.69
C TRP A 161 15.24 -15.04 -14.91
N LEU A 162 16.17 -14.12 -14.71
CA LEU A 162 16.85 -13.38 -15.77
C LEU A 162 18.29 -13.87 -15.99
N GLY A 163 18.93 -14.40 -14.94
CA GLY A 163 20.35 -14.74 -14.94
C GLY A 163 21.24 -13.71 -14.24
N TYR A 164 20.68 -12.56 -13.85
CA TYR A 164 21.37 -11.49 -13.13
C TYR A 164 20.40 -10.65 -12.29
N PRO A 165 20.89 -9.88 -11.30
CA PRO A 165 20.10 -8.88 -10.58
C PRO A 165 20.15 -7.54 -11.34
N PRO A 166 19.07 -7.08 -11.99
CA PRO A 166 19.10 -5.87 -12.82
C PRO A 166 19.26 -4.57 -12.03
N PHE A 167 18.99 -4.64 -10.72
CA PHE A 167 19.22 -3.57 -9.77
C PHE A 167 19.84 -4.20 -8.52
N VAL A 168 20.87 -3.55 -7.99
CA VAL A 168 21.66 -4.01 -6.85
C VAL A 168 21.41 -3.09 -5.67
N PHE A 169 20.98 -3.66 -4.55
CA PHE A 169 20.75 -2.93 -3.31
C PHE A 169 22.05 -2.82 -2.53
N GLU A 170 22.52 -1.60 -2.38
CA GLU A 170 23.56 -1.22 -1.43
C GLU A 170 22.85 -0.59 -0.23
N ALA A 171 22.55 -1.45 0.74
CA ALA A 171 21.70 -1.10 1.85
C ALA A 171 22.34 0.00 2.71
N GLY A 172 21.62 1.10 2.84
CA GLY A 172 21.88 2.11 3.86
C GLY A 172 21.70 1.51 5.24
N THR A 173 22.80 1.30 5.96
CA THR A 173 22.81 0.93 7.38
C THR A 173 23.41 2.07 8.19
N GLY A 174 23.03 2.20 9.46
CA GLY A 174 23.57 3.24 10.33
C GLY A 174 23.29 4.68 9.86
N GLY A 175 22.16 4.89 9.18
CA GLY A 175 21.74 6.21 8.68
C GLY A 175 22.28 6.58 7.29
N ALA A 176 23.05 5.71 6.63
CA ALA A 176 23.35 5.89 5.22
C ALA A 176 22.08 5.74 4.35
N PRO A 177 21.96 6.45 3.23
CA PRO A 177 20.85 6.24 2.29
C PRO A 177 20.94 4.87 1.61
N LEU A 178 19.79 4.34 1.18
CA LEU A 178 19.76 3.30 0.17
C LEU A 178 20.37 3.83 -1.13
N ARG A 179 21.26 3.04 -1.74
CA ARG A 179 21.67 3.21 -3.12
C ARG A 179 21.23 1.99 -3.92
N LEU A 180 20.39 2.21 -4.93
CA LEU A 180 19.93 1.16 -5.84
C LEU A 180 20.61 1.33 -7.18
N THR A 181 21.63 0.51 -7.44
CA THR A 181 22.48 0.62 -8.62
C THR A 181 21.93 -0.25 -9.75
N ILE A 182 21.65 0.36 -10.89
CA ILE A 182 21.22 -0.29 -12.13
C ILE A 182 22.41 -0.28 -13.09
N HIS A 183 22.94 -1.45 -13.42
CA HIS A 183 24.05 -1.56 -14.36
C HIS A 183 23.51 -1.56 -15.80
N LYS A 184 23.97 -0.62 -16.63
CA LYS A 184 23.56 -0.49 -18.04
C LYS A 184 24.05 -1.63 -18.91
N ASP A 185 25.14 -2.27 -18.50
CA ASP A 185 25.60 -3.55 -19.01
C ASP A 185 25.47 -4.61 -17.90
N PRO A 186 24.59 -5.61 -18.03
CA PRO A 186 24.46 -6.69 -17.06
C PRO A 186 25.77 -7.46 -16.80
N LEU A 187 26.71 -7.50 -17.75
CA LEU A 187 28.01 -8.16 -17.56
C LEU A 187 28.92 -7.39 -16.60
N ASN A 188 28.69 -6.08 -16.41
CA ASN A 188 29.43 -5.21 -15.50
C ASN A 188 29.00 -5.37 -14.04
N ILE A 189 27.97 -6.17 -13.74
CA ILE A 189 27.57 -6.48 -12.37
C ILE A 189 28.72 -7.25 -11.68
N PRO A 190 29.25 -6.75 -10.54
CA PRO A 190 30.39 -7.37 -9.87
C PRO A 190 30.13 -8.82 -9.46
N ALA A 191 31.14 -9.69 -9.62
CA ALA A 191 31.04 -11.10 -9.20
C ALA A 191 30.72 -11.27 -7.71
N THR A 192 31.16 -10.33 -6.86
CA THR A 192 30.87 -10.29 -5.42
C THR A 192 29.37 -10.17 -5.12
N VAL A 193 28.56 -9.59 -6.01
CA VAL A 193 27.10 -9.55 -5.87
C VAL A 193 26.52 -10.96 -5.98
N PHE A 194 26.97 -11.74 -6.98
CA PHE A 194 26.53 -13.12 -7.18
C PHE A 194 26.98 -14.02 -6.01
N GLU A 195 28.22 -13.84 -5.53
CA GLU A 195 28.75 -14.54 -4.35
C GLU A 195 27.92 -14.26 -3.09
N ARG A 196 27.58 -12.99 -2.83
CA ARG A 196 26.71 -12.57 -1.71
C ARG A 196 25.34 -13.26 -1.78
N LEU A 197 24.78 -13.38 -2.98
CA LEU A 197 23.46 -13.99 -3.21
C LEU A 197 23.50 -15.52 -3.25
N GLY A 198 24.69 -16.14 -3.21
CA GLY A 198 24.85 -17.58 -3.40
C GLY A 198 24.40 -18.06 -4.79
N MET A 199 24.47 -17.19 -5.81
CA MET A 199 24.00 -17.47 -7.16
C MET A 199 25.18 -17.67 -8.12
N PRO A 200 25.09 -18.60 -9.10
CA PRO A 200 26.11 -18.71 -10.13
C PRO A 200 26.06 -17.50 -11.08
N ARG A 201 27.24 -17.00 -11.49
CA ARG A 201 27.37 -15.99 -12.55
C ARG A 201 27.52 -16.66 -13.91
N ASP A 202 26.41 -16.82 -14.62
CA ASP A 202 26.37 -17.41 -15.97
C ASP A 202 26.47 -16.31 -17.04
N GLU A 203 27.70 -16.00 -17.47
CA GLU A 203 27.95 -14.95 -18.47
C GLU A 203 27.18 -15.14 -19.78
N ALA A 204 26.94 -16.38 -20.21
CA ALA A 204 26.23 -16.65 -21.45
C ALA A 204 24.75 -16.25 -21.35
N ARG A 205 24.13 -16.51 -20.20
CA ARG A 205 22.76 -16.08 -19.91
C ARG A 205 22.66 -14.57 -19.72
N ILE A 206 23.64 -13.97 -19.02
CA ILE A 206 23.70 -12.53 -18.77
C ILE A 206 23.84 -11.75 -20.08
N GLY A 207 24.75 -12.19 -20.96
CA GLY A 207 25.02 -11.55 -22.26
C GLY A 207 23.87 -11.62 -23.29
N ALA A 208 22.74 -12.25 -22.95
CA ALA A 208 21.54 -12.23 -23.79
C ALA A 208 20.74 -10.92 -23.66
N ALA A 209 20.93 -10.15 -22.58
CA ALA A 209 20.33 -8.83 -22.41
C ALA A 209 21.16 -7.76 -23.14
N PHE A 210 20.50 -6.70 -23.63
CA PHE A 210 21.19 -5.63 -24.33
C PHE A 210 21.94 -4.73 -23.35
N SER A 211 23.14 -4.34 -23.75
CA SER A 211 23.91 -3.30 -23.07
C SER A 211 23.55 -1.93 -23.67
N VAL A 212 23.35 -0.96 -22.78
CA VAL A 212 23.18 0.48 -23.13
C VAL A 212 24.28 1.33 -22.50
N SER A 213 25.41 0.71 -22.13
CA SER A 213 26.57 1.45 -21.61
C SER A 213 27.16 2.41 -22.65
N GLY A 214 27.80 3.48 -22.19
CA GLY A 214 28.31 4.58 -23.03
C GLY A 214 27.25 5.62 -23.42
N ALA A 215 25.98 5.43 -23.05
CA ALA A 215 24.90 6.39 -23.33
C ALA A 215 24.29 6.92 -22.03
N LEU A 216 24.02 8.22 -21.99
CA LEU A 216 23.12 8.81 -20.99
C LEU A 216 21.68 8.60 -21.46
N LEU A 217 20.90 7.88 -20.66
CA LEU A 217 19.50 7.62 -20.93
C LEU A 217 18.64 8.81 -20.59
N PHE A 218 19.00 9.64 -19.60
CA PHE A 218 18.21 10.78 -19.16
C PHE A 218 19.01 12.09 -19.21
N ASP A 219 18.33 13.20 -19.42
CA ASP A 219 18.93 14.52 -19.20
C ASP A 219 18.84 14.94 -17.72
N GLU A 220 19.39 16.12 -17.38
CA GLU A 220 19.41 16.63 -16.02
C GLU A 220 18.01 16.94 -15.47
N ASP A 221 17.15 17.53 -16.29
CA ASP A 221 15.78 17.90 -15.90
C ASP A 221 14.92 16.65 -15.65
N GLU A 222 15.11 15.60 -16.46
CA GLU A 222 14.43 14.31 -16.29
C GLU A 222 14.86 13.60 -15.01
N ARG A 223 16.16 13.65 -14.67
CA ARG A 223 16.67 13.08 -13.40
C ARG A 223 16.14 13.83 -12.19
N GLU A 224 16.15 15.15 -12.24
CA GLU A 224 15.57 15.98 -11.18
C GLU A 224 14.07 15.72 -11.04
N ALA A 225 13.32 15.66 -12.15
CA ALA A 225 11.89 15.37 -12.12
C ALA A 225 11.57 13.98 -11.53
N MET A 226 12.45 12.99 -11.73
CA MET A 226 12.27 11.65 -11.14
C MET A 226 12.35 11.66 -9.60
N CYS A 227 13.04 12.63 -9.00
CA CYS A 227 13.15 12.75 -7.55
C CYS A 227 11.83 13.14 -6.86
N HIS A 228 10.94 13.84 -7.57
CA HIS A 228 9.79 14.50 -6.97
C HIS A 228 8.46 13.79 -7.25
N PRO A 229 7.53 13.75 -6.28
CA PRO A 229 6.16 13.30 -6.52
C PRO A 229 5.42 14.17 -7.54
N ALA A 230 4.44 13.60 -8.22
CA ALA A 230 3.68 14.29 -9.26
C ALA A 230 2.99 15.57 -8.76
N LEU A 231 2.50 15.62 -7.51
CA LEU A 231 1.91 16.85 -6.98
C LEU A 231 2.92 17.99 -6.80
N VAL A 232 4.19 17.67 -6.51
CA VAL A 232 5.27 18.66 -6.46
C VAL A 232 5.58 19.16 -7.86
N LEU A 233 5.71 18.26 -8.84
CA LEU A 233 5.91 18.63 -10.24
C LEU A 233 4.76 19.48 -10.80
N ALA A 234 3.53 19.20 -10.39
CA ALA A 234 2.37 20.01 -10.75
C ALA A 234 2.47 21.45 -10.22
N LEU A 235 2.97 21.63 -8.99
CA LEU A 235 3.21 22.95 -8.41
C LEU A 235 4.29 23.71 -9.18
N THR A 236 5.41 23.06 -9.50
CA THR A 236 6.48 23.64 -10.33
C THR A 236 5.95 24.08 -11.69
N ALA A 237 5.11 23.26 -12.33
CA ALA A 237 4.48 23.61 -13.60
C ALA A 237 3.52 24.81 -13.48
N ILE A 238 2.74 24.90 -12.39
CA ILE A 238 1.90 26.08 -12.09
C ILE A 238 2.78 27.33 -11.92
N ASP A 239 3.89 27.25 -11.21
CA ASP A 239 4.81 28.38 -10.99
C ASP A 239 5.45 28.87 -12.30
N ALA A 240 5.68 27.96 -13.25
CA ALA A 240 6.16 28.28 -14.60
C ALA A 240 5.05 28.77 -15.56
N GLY A 241 3.78 28.71 -15.16
CA GLY A 241 2.63 29.01 -16.02
C GLY A 241 2.29 27.93 -17.05
N ASP A 242 2.87 26.73 -16.94
CA ASP A 242 2.56 25.59 -17.81
C ASP A 242 1.42 24.75 -17.22
N PHE A 243 0.19 25.24 -17.41
CA PHE A 243 -1.00 24.58 -16.88
C PHE A 243 -1.31 23.24 -17.55
N ASP A 244 -0.84 23.01 -18.78
CA ASP A 244 -1.03 21.73 -19.47
C ASP A 244 -0.11 20.65 -18.88
N LEU A 245 1.13 21.01 -18.54
CA LEU A 245 2.01 20.13 -17.77
C LEU A 245 1.47 19.89 -16.35
N ALA A 246 0.96 20.92 -15.67
CA ALA A 246 0.36 20.76 -14.34
C ALA A 246 -0.81 19.75 -14.36
N ARG A 247 -1.71 19.83 -15.35
CA ARG A 247 -2.81 18.87 -15.53
C ARG A 247 -2.32 17.44 -15.72
N ARG A 248 -1.25 17.23 -16.49
CA ARG A 248 -0.65 15.90 -16.68
C ARG A 248 -0.13 15.32 -15.37
N HIS A 249 0.52 16.15 -14.55
CA HIS A 249 0.98 15.73 -13.23
C HIS A 249 -0.16 15.47 -12.24
N PHE A 250 -1.24 16.25 -12.27
CA PHE A 250 -2.45 15.94 -11.49
C PHE A 250 -3.12 14.63 -11.91
N ALA A 251 -3.11 14.30 -13.20
CA ALA A 251 -3.59 13.01 -13.66
C ALA A 251 -2.70 11.86 -13.15
N LEU A 252 -1.38 12.03 -13.20
CA LEU A 252 -0.41 11.04 -12.73
C LEU A 252 -0.51 10.80 -11.23
N SER A 253 -0.72 11.83 -10.41
CA SER A 253 -0.77 11.72 -8.95
C SER A 253 -1.85 10.76 -8.44
N LYS A 254 -2.86 10.46 -9.26
CA LYS A 254 -3.93 9.51 -8.95
C LYS A 254 -3.46 8.06 -8.92
N THR A 255 -2.38 7.75 -9.64
CA THR A 255 -1.89 6.38 -9.86
C THR A 255 -0.44 6.19 -9.49
N GLU A 256 0.30 7.27 -9.24
CA GLU A 256 1.73 7.25 -8.94
C GLU A 256 2.09 6.34 -7.75
N TRP A 257 1.26 6.33 -6.70
CA TRP A 257 1.42 5.49 -5.52
C TRP A 257 1.16 3.98 -5.78
N TYR A 258 0.44 3.62 -6.85
CA TYR A 258 -0.09 2.26 -7.03
C TYR A 258 0.98 1.17 -7.05
N PRO A 259 2.15 1.33 -7.70
CA PRO A 259 3.16 0.27 -7.71
C PRO A 259 3.71 -0.06 -6.31
N ALA A 260 4.07 0.96 -5.52
CA ALA A 260 4.56 0.77 -4.14
C ALA A 260 3.45 0.20 -3.25
N HIS A 261 2.24 0.76 -3.36
CA HIS A 261 1.05 0.27 -2.67
C HIS A 261 0.76 -1.21 -2.96
N HIS A 262 0.69 -1.59 -4.24
CA HIS A 262 0.36 -2.96 -4.64
C HIS A 262 1.44 -3.94 -4.24
N PHE A 263 2.72 -3.54 -4.30
CA PHE A 263 3.80 -4.40 -3.80
C PHE A 263 3.62 -4.70 -2.31
N ALA A 264 3.44 -3.66 -1.48
CA ALA A 264 3.32 -3.85 -0.05
C ALA A 264 2.03 -4.59 0.35
N ARG A 265 0.93 -4.33 -0.36
CA ARG A 265 -0.35 -5.06 -0.25
C ARG A 265 -0.20 -6.54 -0.62
N ASP A 266 0.45 -6.82 -1.73
CA ASP A 266 0.59 -8.19 -2.22
C ASP A 266 1.52 -8.98 -1.30
N LEU A 267 2.60 -8.34 -0.83
CA LEU A 267 3.55 -8.97 0.11
C LEU A 267 2.83 -9.39 1.37
N ILE A 268 1.99 -8.52 1.95
CA ILE A 268 1.24 -8.90 3.13
C ILE A 268 0.19 -9.97 2.86
N ALA A 269 -0.50 -9.92 1.71
CA ALA A 269 -1.45 -10.95 1.32
C ALA A 269 -0.78 -12.32 1.16
N ALA A 270 0.43 -12.35 0.61
CA ALA A 270 1.19 -13.58 0.40
C ALA A 270 1.80 -14.11 1.71
N LEU A 271 2.32 -13.24 2.58
CA LEU A 271 2.84 -13.65 3.89
C LEU A 271 1.73 -14.18 4.81
N THR A 272 0.59 -13.48 4.88
CA THR A 272 -0.57 -13.98 5.65
C THR A 272 -1.14 -15.26 5.03
N GLY A 273 -1.17 -15.35 3.70
CA GLY A 273 -1.47 -16.57 2.97
C GLY A 273 -0.55 -17.74 3.33
N TRP A 274 0.76 -17.51 3.37
CA TRP A 274 1.74 -18.53 3.75
C TRP A 274 1.50 -19.02 5.18
N ILE A 275 1.22 -18.12 6.12
CA ILE A 275 0.87 -18.49 7.50
C ILE A 275 -0.40 -19.36 7.52
N TYR A 276 -1.44 -18.98 6.78
CA TYR A 276 -2.68 -19.76 6.69
C TYR A 276 -2.44 -21.18 6.16
N GLU A 277 -1.67 -21.33 5.08
CA GLU A 277 -1.44 -22.63 4.45
C GLU A 277 -0.57 -23.57 5.27
N HIS A 278 0.41 -23.04 6.01
CA HIS A 278 1.39 -23.84 6.75
C HIS A 278 1.02 -24.03 8.23
N HIS A 279 0.31 -23.07 8.81
CA HIS A 279 0.06 -23.01 10.26
C HIS A 279 -1.43 -22.84 10.59
N GLY A 280 -2.30 -22.68 9.60
CA GLY A 280 -3.75 -22.66 9.78
C GLY A 280 -4.31 -21.28 10.12
N VAL A 281 -5.64 -21.25 10.26
CA VAL A 281 -6.42 -20.01 10.36
C VAL A 281 -6.22 -19.24 11.66
N GLU A 282 -5.95 -19.95 12.76
CA GLU A 282 -5.71 -19.36 14.07
C GLU A 282 -4.46 -18.46 14.05
N HIS A 283 -3.33 -18.99 13.59
CA HIS A 283 -2.11 -18.20 13.43
C HIS A 283 -2.24 -17.08 12.40
N CYS A 284 -2.99 -17.31 11.32
CA CYS A 284 -3.29 -16.25 10.36
C CYS A 284 -4.04 -15.09 11.02
N TRP A 285 -5.09 -15.39 11.79
CA TRP A 285 -5.87 -14.40 12.53
C TRP A 285 -5.03 -13.67 13.59
N GLU A 286 -4.25 -14.41 14.38
CA GLU A 286 -3.35 -13.83 15.37
C GLU A 286 -2.32 -12.89 14.76
N SER A 287 -1.78 -13.23 13.59
CA SER A 287 -0.83 -12.36 12.89
C SER A 287 -1.49 -11.04 12.47
N VAL A 288 -2.74 -11.05 12.02
CA VAL A 288 -3.50 -9.83 11.69
C VAL A 288 -3.71 -8.98 12.96
N GLU A 289 -4.08 -9.62 14.06
CA GLU A 289 -4.27 -8.94 15.34
C GLU A 289 -2.99 -8.28 15.86
N GLN A 290 -1.87 -9.01 15.86
CA GLN A 290 -0.60 -8.57 16.44
C GLN A 290 0.20 -7.65 15.52
N CYS A 291 0.08 -7.80 14.20
CA CYS A 291 0.92 -7.10 13.23
C CYS A 291 0.20 -5.92 12.56
N TYR A 292 -1.13 -5.86 12.60
CA TYR A 292 -1.92 -4.77 12.00
C TYR A 292 -2.84 -4.09 13.00
N ASN A 293 -3.79 -4.81 13.61
CA ASN A 293 -4.83 -4.16 14.41
C ASN A 293 -4.28 -3.47 15.64
N ARG A 294 -3.55 -4.18 16.51
CA ARG A 294 -2.98 -3.57 17.72
C ARG A 294 -1.95 -2.47 17.43
N PRO A 295 -0.95 -2.66 16.54
CA PRO A 295 0.11 -1.67 16.35
C PRO A 295 -0.29 -0.50 15.45
N ALA A 296 -1.17 -0.69 14.46
CA ALA A 296 -1.56 0.36 13.53
C ALA A 296 -2.97 0.90 13.81
N MET A 297 -3.97 0.01 13.84
CA MET A 297 -5.37 0.44 14.00
C MET A 297 -5.68 0.91 15.43
N GLY A 298 -5.07 0.32 16.46
CA GLY A 298 -5.26 0.72 17.86
C GLY A 298 -4.93 2.19 18.10
N PRO A 299 -3.68 2.64 17.82
CA PRO A 299 -3.32 4.05 17.89
C PRO A 299 -4.19 4.95 17.02
N MET A 300 -4.54 4.51 15.81
CA MET A 300 -5.44 5.25 14.93
C MET A 300 -6.83 5.44 15.58
N MET A 301 -7.44 4.39 16.13
CA MET A 301 -8.74 4.48 16.81
C MET A 301 -8.66 5.40 18.03
N ALA A 302 -7.58 5.34 18.80
CA ALA A 302 -7.35 6.23 19.93
C ALA A 302 -7.32 7.70 19.49
N GLN A 303 -6.66 8.01 18.37
CA GLN A 303 -6.64 9.35 17.78
C GLN A 303 -8.03 9.77 17.25
N VAL A 304 -8.68 8.90 16.48
CA VAL A 304 -10.00 9.15 15.89
C VAL A 304 -11.06 9.41 16.97
N ALA A 305 -10.95 8.75 18.13
CA ALA A 305 -11.84 9.00 19.26
C ALA A 305 -11.77 10.44 19.78
N GLN A 306 -10.65 11.15 19.58
CA GLN A 306 -10.46 12.53 20.06
C GLN A 306 -10.94 13.61 19.09
N ILE A 307 -11.29 13.26 17.85
CA ILE A 307 -11.71 14.25 16.84
C ILE A 307 -13.24 14.20 16.58
N PRO A 308 -13.87 15.34 16.22
CA PRO A 308 -15.28 15.40 15.86
C PRO A 308 -15.63 14.52 14.67
N MET A 309 -16.87 14.03 14.64
CA MET A 309 -17.41 13.16 13.57
C MET A 309 -17.12 13.68 12.15
N ARG A 310 -17.32 14.99 11.92
CA ARG A 310 -17.06 15.62 10.62
C ARG A 310 -15.61 15.43 10.18
N GLU A 311 -14.67 15.60 11.10
CA GLU A 311 -13.24 15.43 10.83
C GLU A 311 -12.87 13.95 10.64
N ARG A 312 -13.54 13.02 11.34
CA ARG A 312 -13.37 11.57 11.09
C ARG A 312 -13.71 11.22 9.65
N VAL A 313 -14.84 11.72 9.15
CA VAL A 313 -15.30 11.45 7.78
C VAL A 313 -14.34 12.04 6.74
N ILE A 314 -13.82 13.25 6.97
CA ILE A 314 -12.81 13.88 6.10
C ILE A 314 -11.50 13.08 6.12
N MET A 315 -11.03 12.68 7.30
CA MET A 315 -9.84 11.85 7.46
C MET A 315 -9.97 10.52 6.72
N LEU A 316 -11.13 9.87 6.80
CA LEU A 316 -11.38 8.61 6.10
C LEU A 316 -11.41 8.80 4.57
N ALA A 317 -12.02 9.88 4.09
CA ALA A 317 -12.02 10.22 2.67
C ALA A 317 -10.58 10.44 2.15
N ASP A 318 -9.76 11.16 2.90
CA ASP A 318 -8.34 11.35 2.59
C ASP A 318 -7.61 10.01 2.55
N LEU A 319 -7.77 9.17 3.58
CA LEU A 319 -7.17 7.82 3.63
C LEU A 319 -7.56 6.99 2.40
N PHE A 320 -8.84 7.03 1.99
CA PHE A 320 -9.34 6.26 0.84
C PHE A 320 -8.77 6.75 -0.49
N HIS A 321 -8.55 8.05 -0.65
CA HIS A 321 -7.83 8.58 -1.81
C HIS A 321 -6.40 8.08 -1.88
N GLN A 322 -5.69 8.06 -0.74
CA GLN A 322 -4.34 7.49 -0.68
C GLN A 322 -4.33 5.98 -0.92
N HIS A 323 -5.45 5.32 -0.63
CA HIS A 323 -5.66 3.92 -0.93
C HIS A 323 -6.15 3.68 -2.38
N GLY A 324 -6.21 4.75 -3.19
CA GLY A 324 -6.62 4.78 -4.59
C GLY A 324 -8.12 4.52 -4.83
N MET A 325 -8.93 4.47 -3.77
CA MET A 325 -10.29 3.95 -3.86
C MET A 325 -11.16 4.82 -4.75
N LYS A 326 -12.05 4.17 -5.50
CA LYS A 326 -13.19 4.85 -6.13
C LYS A 326 -14.40 4.59 -5.26
N TYR A 327 -15.06 5.66 -4.83
CA TYR A 327 -16.18 5.53 -3.92
C TYR A 327 -17.21 6.63 -4.09
N THR A 328 -18.40 6.38 -3.58
CA THR A 328 -19.45 7.37 -3.39
C THR A 328 -19.75 7.50 -1.92
N MET A 329 -20.08 8.70 -1.46
CA MET A 329 -20.44 8.95 -0.08
C MET A 329 -21.94 9.26 0.04
N THR A 330 -22.56 8.75 1.09
CA THR A 330 -23.97 9.05 1.43
C THR A 330 -24.06 9.27 2.93
N GLU A 331 -24.61 10.40 3.34
CA GLU A 331 -24.99 10.60 4.74
C GLU A 331 -26.36 9.99 4.99
N MET A 332 -26.50 9.30 6.11
CA MET A 332 -27.69 8.60 6.58
C MET A 332 -27.96 9.01 8.04
N GLU A 333 -29.17 8.77 8.53
CA GLU A 333 -29.58 9.22 9.88
C GLU A 333 -28.58 8.82 10.99
N GLY A 334 -28.02 7.62 10.91
CA GLY A 334 -27.06 7.08 11.89
C GLY A 334 -25.58 7.25 11.56
N GLY A 335 -25.21 7.90 10.45
CA GLY A 335 -23.79 8.05 10.09
C GLY A 335 -23.51 8.38 8.63
N VAL A 336 -22.28 8.10 8.19
CA VAL A 336 -21.85 8.25 6.79
C VAL A 336 -21.43 6.89 6.25
N ARG A 337 -21.94 6.56 5.07
CA ARG A 337 -21.53 5.38 4.30
C ARG A 337 -20.64 5.79 3.13
N MET A 338 -19.54 5.08 2.95
CA MET A 338 -18.68 5.13 1.77
C MET A 338 -18.80 3.81 1.01
N HIS A 339 -19.49 3.82 -0.12
CA HIS A 339 -19.59 2.66 -0.99
C HIS A 339 -18.40 2.61 -1.93
N THR A 340 -17.60 1.54 -1.88
CA THR A 340 -16.41 1.35 -2.71
C THR A 340 -16.68 0.34 -3.81
N ALA A 341 -16.11 0.56 -5.00
CA ALA A 341 -16.22 -0.38 -6.13
C ALA A 341 -15.02 -0.23 -7.08
N PRO A 342 -13.92 -0.99 -6.87
CA PRO A 342 -13.64 -1.85 -5.72
C PRO A 342 -13.08 -1.09 -4.50
N CYS A 343 -13.01 -1.76 -3.35
CA CYS A 343 -12.21 -1.29 -2.22
C CYS A 343 -10.70 -1.37 -2.52
N GLY A 344 -9.91 -0.55 -1.83
CA GLY A 344 -8.56 -0.17 -2.26
C GLY A 344 -7.51 -1.27 -2.30
N SER A 345 -7.70 -2.36 -1.57
CA SER A 345 -6.81 -3.53 -1.62
C SER A 345 -7.54 -4.83 -1.90
N GLY A 346 -8.39 -5.30 -0.98
CA GLY A 346 -9.04 -6.61 -1.11
C GLY A 346 -9.86 -6.74 -2.39
N GLY A 347 -10.66 -5.72 -2.72
CA GLY A 347 -11.43 -5.68 -3.94
C GLY A 347 -10.57 -5.57 -5.19
N ARG A 348 -9.47 -4.81 -5.16
CA ARG A 348 -8.51 -4.81 -6.27
C ARG A 348 -7.83 -6.15 -6.49
N LEU A 349 -7.44 -6.86 -5.42
CA LEU A 349 -6.87 -8.21 -5.53
C LEU A 349 -7.87 -9.16 -6.20
N ILE A 350 -9.16 -9.01 -5.90
CA ILE A 350 -10.23 -9.76 -6.57
C ILE A 350 -10.32 -9.38 -8.06
N ASP A 351 -10.39 -8.08 -8.37
CA ASP A 351 -10.47 -7.58 -9.76
C ASP A 351 -9.25 -7.96 -10.61
N GLU A 352 -8.06 -8.01 -10.00
CA GLU A 352 -6.80 -8.43 -10.61
C GLU A 352 -6.73 -9.95 -10.82
N GLY A 353 -7.68 -10.73 -10.28
CA GLY A 353 -7.64 -12.19 -10.31
C GLY A 353 -6.52 -12.79 -9.46
N ALA A 354 -6.08 -12.10 -8.40
CA ALA A 354 -4.89 -12.48 -7.62
C ALA A 354 -5.02 -13.83 -6.88
N TYR A 355 -6.25 -14.30 -6.67
CA TYR A 355 -6.56 -15.60 -6.06
C TYR A 355 -6.55 -16.77 -7.08
N ALA A 356 -6.31 -16.47 -8.36
CA ALA A 356 -6.07 -17.45 -9.42
C ALA A 356 -4.60 -17.41 -9.87
N PRO A 357 -4.11 -18.45 -10.59
CA PRO A 357 -2.79 -18.40 -11.19
C PRO A 357 -2.61 -17.15 -12.09
N PRO A 358 -1.41 -16.53 -12.10
CA PRO A 358 -0.17 -17.04 -11.54
C PRO A 358 0.10 -16.67 -10.07
N LYS A 359 -0.64 -15.72 -9.48
CA LYS A 359 -0.42 -15.30 -8.08
C LYS A 359 -0.90 -16.38 -7.11
N GLY A 360 -2.11 -16.92 -7.33
CA GLY A 360 -2.65 -18.04 -6.56
C GLY A 360 -2.77 -17.77 -5.06
N LEU A 361 -3.08 -16.53 -4.66
CA LEU A 361 -3.18 -16.17 -3.25
C LEU A 361 -4.27 -17.01 -2.54
N PRO A 362 -4.09 -17.35 -1.25
CA PRO A 362 -5.02 -18.23 -0.56
C PRO A 362 -6.40 -17.62 -0.29
N ILE A 363 -7.40 -18.50 -0.23
CA ILE A 363 -8.76 -18.22 0.23
C ILE A 363 -8.97 -18.97 1.54
N VAL A 364 -9.31 -18.24 2.60
CA VAL A 364 -9.65 -18.78 3.91
C VAL A 364 -11.02 -19.44 3.82
N ARG A 365 -11.13 -20.68 4.29
CA ARG A 365 -12.36 -21.48 4.24
C ARG A 365 -12.95 -21.69 5.62
N GLY A 366 -14.28 -21.72 5.69
CA GLY A 366 -15.03 -22.02 6.90
C GLY A 366 -15.70 -20.79 7.51
N LYS A 367 -16.87 -21.01 8.13
CA LYS A 367 -17.63 -19.97 8.80
C LYS A 367 -17.01 -19.69 10.16
N GLY A 368 -16.40 -18.52 10.30
CA GLY A 368 -15.81 -18.05 11.55
C GLY A 368 -15.77 -16.52 11.60
N VAL A 369 -15.27 -15.97 12.69
CA VAL A 369 -15.09 -14.51 12.83
C VAL A 369 -14.13 -14.00 11.76
N GLU A 370 -13.09 -14.78 11.50
CA GLU A 370 -12.06 -14.54 10.49
C GLU A 370 -12.57 -14.44 9.06
N THR A 371 -13.80 -14.87 8.77
CA THR A 371 -14.42 -14.84 7.43
C THR A 371 -15.71 -14.03 7.39
N PHE A 372 -15.98 -13.19 8.40
CA PHE A 372 -17.31 -12.56 8.56
C PHE A 372 -18.46 -13.60 8.56
N SER A 373 -18.20 -14.81 9.06
CA SER A 373 -19.11 -15.96 9.02
C SER A 373 -19.49 -16.46 7.62
N LEU A 374 -18.67 -16.12 6.60
CA LEU A 374 -18.84 -16.60 5.22
C LEU A 374 -18.14 -17.95 5.01
N ASP A 375 -18.52 -18.68 3.96
CA ASP A 375 -17.90 -19.97 3.64
C ASP A 375 -16.47 -19.82 3.10
N GLU A 376 -16.20 -18.74 2.38
CA GLU A 376 -14.92 -18.44 1.77
C GLU A 376 -14.63 -16.93 1.87
N MET A 377 -13.40 -16.60 2.24
CA MET A 377 -12.94 -15.21 2.26
C MET A 377 -11.51 -15.07 1.72
N PRO A 378 -11.23 -14.10 0.84
CA PRO A 378 -9.87 -13.87 0.39
C PRO A 378 -8.95 -13.51 1.57
N VAL A 379 -7.76 -14.13 1.67
CA VAL A 379 -6.93 -14.03 2.90
C VAL A 379 -6.62 -12.60 3.30
N TYR A 380 -6.33 -11.72 2.34
CA TYR A 380 -6.08 -10.30 2.60
C TYR A 380 -7.27 -9.63 3.30
N CYS A 381 -8.51 -9.99 2.96
CA CYS A 381 -9.71 -9.39 3.55
C CYS A 381 -9.90 -9.71 5.04
N MET A 382 -9.11 -10.63 5.63
CA MET A 382 -9.20 -11.03 7.05
C MET A 382 -8.95 -9.87 8.02
N HIS A 383 -8.22 -8.84 7.60
CA HIS A 383 -8.06 -7.63 8.41
C HIS A 383 -9.37 -6.89 8.64
N CYS A 384 -10.35 -6.96 7.73
CA CYS A 384 -11.63 -6.26 7.88
C CYS A 384 -12.46 -6.77 9.09
N PRO A 385 -12.77 -8.07 9.25
CA PRO A 385 -13.46 -8.55 10.44
C PRO A 385 -12.65 -8.31 11.71
N ALA A 386 -11.33 -8.40 11.63
CA ALA A 386 -10.45 -8.14 12.77
C ALA A 386 -10.56 -6.67 13.23
N THR A 387 -10.51 -5.70 12.30
CA THR A 387 -10.71 -4.28 12.63
C THR A 387 -12.12 -3.99 13.14
N ASN A 388 -13.15 -4.60 12.54
CA ASN A 388 -14.52 -4.49 13.06
C ASN A 388 -14.60 -4.98 14.52
N LYS A 389 -13.99 -6.13 14.82
CA LYS A 389 -13.94 -6.66 16.18
C LYS A 389 -13.27 -5.66 17.14
N LEU A 390 -12.08 -5.16 16.79
CA LEU A 390 -11.35 -4.18 17.58
C LEU A 390 -12.21 -2.95 17.93
N VAL A 391 -12.87 -2.38 16.91
CA VAL A 391 -13.69 -1.17 17.08
C VAL A 391 -14.92 -1.45 17.95
N LEU A 392 -15.60 -2.58 17.75
CA LEU A 392 -16.83 -2.92 18.47
C LEU A 392 -16.56 -3.36 19.91
N GLU A 393 -15.36 -3.87 20.22
CA GLU A 393 -14.92 -4.17 21.59
C GLU A 393 -14.51 -2.91 22.38
N SER A 394 -14.16 -1.82 21.69
CA SER A 394 -13.59 -0.61 22.29
C SER A 394 -14.61 0.48 22.63
N ASP A 395 -15.91 0.20 22.50
CA ASP A 395 -17.02 1.15 22.72
C ASP A 395 -16.88 2.47 21.94
N GLY A 396 -16.34 2.39 20.71
CA GLY A 396 -16.06 3.55 19.87
C GLY A 396 -14.64 3.55 19.32
N PRO A 397 -14.33 4.38 18.30
CA PRO A 397 -15.14 5.49 17.78
C PRO A 397 -16.15 5.13 16.65
N TYR A 398 -16.57 3.86 16.51
CA TYR A 398 -17.48 3.34 15.47
C TYR A 398 -17.12 3.84 14.06
N PHE A 399 -15.81 3.83 13.80
CA PHE A 399 -15.15 4.35 12.60
C PHE A 399 -14.56 3.20 11.80
N LEU A 400 -14.57 3.32 10.47
CA LEU A 400 -14.03 2.30 9.55
C LEU A 400 -14.69 0.92 9.76
N LEU A 401 -15.97 0.88 10.12
CA LEU A 401 -16.70 -0.37 10.20
C LEU A 401 -17.05 -0.85 8.78
N VAL A 402 -16.69 -2.09 8.46
CA VAL A 402 -16.78 -2.64 7.12
C VAL A 402 -17.97 -3.59 7.01
N GLU A 403 -18.77 -3.41 5.96
CA GLU A 403 -19.74 -4.37 5.49
C GLU A 403 -19.22 -4.96 4.16
N PRO A 404 -18.95 -6.28 4.09
CA PRO A 404 -18.45 -6.88 2.86
C PRO A 404 -19.53 -6.83 1.77
N GLY A 405 -19.16 -6.41 0.56
CA GLY A 405 -20.02 -6.55 -0.61
C GLY A 405 -20.17 -8.02 -0.98
N LEU A 406 -21.40 -8.54 -1.01
CA LEU A 406 -21.68 -9.94 -1.28
C LEU A 406 -22.47 -10.13 -2.57
N LYS A 407 -22.10 -11.17 -3.33
CA LYS A 407 -22.89 -11.72 -4.44
C LYS A 407 -22.80 -13.23 -4.39
N ASP A 408 -23.95 -13.90 -4.37
CA ASP A 408 -24.04 -15.36 -4.31
C ASP A 408 -23.23 -15.97 -3.14
N GLY A 409 -23.21 -15.29 -1.99
CA GLY A 409 -22.48 -15.71 -0.80
C GLY A 409 -20.96 -15.45 -0.83
N ARG A 410 -20.43 -14.81 -1.87
CA ARG A 410 -19.00 -14.52 -2.05
C ARG A 410 -18.72 -13.02 -1.96
N ILE A 411 -17.55 -12.65 -1.42
CA ILE A 411 -17.10 -11.26 -1.43
C ILE A 411 -16.80 -10.80 -2.86
N THR A 412 -17.34 -9.65 -3.24
CA THR A 412 -17.12 -9.01 -4.54
C THR A 412 -15.99 -7.98 -4.53
N GLY A 413 -15.59 -7.51 -3.34
CA GLY A 413 -14.68 -6.39 -3.20
C GLY A 413 -15.36 -5.02 -3.27
N HIS A 414 -16.69 -4.98 -3.46
CA HIS A 414 -17.47 -3.75 -3.45
C HIS A 414 -18.03 -3.50 -2.05
N CYS A 415 -17.16 -3.11 -1.11
CA CYS A 415 -17.50 -3.01 0.30
C CYS A 415 -18.11 -1.65 0.65
N ASP A 416 -18.95 -1.64 1.68
CA ASP A 416 -19.38 -0.41 2.33
C ASP A 416 -18.55 -0.18 3.59
N PHE A 417 -18.08 1.04 3.77
CA PHE A 417 -17.40 1.48 4.99
C PHE A 417 -18.25 2.53 5.69
N TYR A 418 -18.33 2.43 7.01
CA TYR A 418 -19.19 3.27 7.82
C TYR A 418 -18.40 4.04 8.85
N VAL A 419 -18.83 5.27 9.08
CA VAL A 419 -18.59 6.01 10.32
C VAL A 419 -19.97 6.25 10.93
N PHE A 420 -20.24 5.66 12.09
CA PHE A 420 -21.53 5.81 12.78
C PHE A 420 -21.46 6.92 13.83
N HIS A 421 -22.60 7.56 14.10
CA HIS A 421 -22.69 8.62 15.13
C HIS A 421 -22.51 8.05 16.53
N SER A 422 -23.06 6.87 16.80
CA SER A 422 -23.05 6.21 18.11
C SER A 422 -23.18 4.69 18.01
N GLU A 423 -23.05 4.00 19.15
CA GLU A 423 -23.29 2.56 19.27
C GLU A 423 -24.68 2.14 18.76
N ALA A 424 -25.69 2.95 19.06
CA ALA A 424 -27.08 2.65 18.75
C ALA A 424 -27.33 2.60 17.24
N ASP A 425 -26.50 3.32 16.46
CA ASP A 425 -26.60 3.38 15.01
C ASP A 425 -25.93 2.19 14.32
N VAL A 426 -25.04 1.48 15.00
CA VAL A 426 -24.37 0.29 14.46
C VAL A 426 -25.37 -0.87 14.38
N PRO A 427 -25.60 -1.50 13.22
CA PRO A 427 -26.51 -2.64 13.07
C PRO A 427 -26.07 -3.86 13.89
N GLN A 428 -27.02 -4.61 14.47
CA GLN A 428 -26.73 -5.82 15.26
C GLN A 428 -25.98 -6.88 14.44
N ALA A 429 -26.28 -7.00 13.15
CA ALA A 429 -25.58 -7.94 12.27
C ALA A 429 -24.06 -7.70 12.20
N MET A 430 -23.58 -6.46 12.39
CA MET A 430 -22.13 -6.19 12.42
C MET A 430 -21.47 -6.79 13.66
N TYR A 431 -22.11 -6.68 14.84
CA TYR A 431 -21.67 -7.33 16.08
C TYR A 431 -21.66 -8.85 15.95
N ASP A 432 -22.76 -9.41 15.45
CA ASP A 432 -22.95 -10.86 15.31
C ASP A 432 -21.86 -11.49 14.43
N ARG A 433 -21.50 -10.84 13.32
CA ARG A 433 -20.49 -11.37 12.38
C ARG A 433 -19.09 -11.48 12.95
N VAL A 434 -18.74 -10.66 13.94
CA VAL A 434 -17.42 -10.67 14.56
C VAL A 434 -17.45 -11.22 16.00
N GLY A 435 -18.58 -11.81 16.39
CA GLY A 435 -18.75 -12.46 17.68
C GLY A 435 -18.58 -11.52 18.88
N VAL A 436 -18.95 -10.24 18.72
CA VAL A 436 -18.90 -9.25 19.80
C VAL A 436 -20.30 -9.06 20.36
N THR A 437 -20.47 -9.21 21.67
CA THR A 437 -21.74 -8.90 22.32
C THR A 437 -21.93 -7.39 22.36
N ARG A 438 -23.04 -6.88 21.82
CA ARG A 438 -23.38 -5.46 21.96
C ARG A 438 -23.46 -5.10 23.45
N PRO A 439 -22.81 -4.01 23.90
CA PRO A 439 -23.05 -3.46 25.22
C PRO A 439 -24.56 -3.36 25.51
N SER A 440 -25.01 -3.89 26.65
CA SER A 440 -26.38 -3.66 27.07
C SER A 440 -26.50 -2.18 27.35
N ALA A 441 -27.40 -1.47 26.66
CA ALA A 441 -27.66 -0.06 26.93
C ALA A 441 -27.80 0.10 28.45
N VAL A 442 -26.80 0.73 29.08
CA VAL A 442 -26.89 1.04 30.50
C VAL A 442 -28.08 1.97 30.59
N THR A 443 -29.20 1.45 31.07
CA THR A 443 -30.30 2.27 31.55
C THR A 443 -29.69 3.09 32.66
N ASN A 444 -29.23 4.31 32.35
CA ASN A 444 -28.91 5.31 33.35
C ASN A 444 -30.23 5.56 34.09
N GLY A 445 -30.40 4.81 35.17
CA GLY A 445 -31.54 4.92 36.06
C GLY A 445 -31.38 6.19 36.88
N ALA A 446 -32.39 7.04 36.74
CA ALA A 446 -32.78 8.16 37.61
C ALA A 446 -31.88 9.39 37.65
#